data_AF-A0A8H2WDX2-F1
#
_entry.id   AF-A0A8H2WDX2-F1
#
_cell.length_a   1.000
_cell.length_b   1.000
_cell.length_c   1.000
_cell.angle_alpha   90.00
_cell.angle_beta   90.00
_cell.angle_gamma   90.00
#
_symmetry.space_group_name_H-M   'P 1'
#
loop_
_entity.id
_entity.type
_entity.pdbx_description
1 polymer ?
#
loop_
_entity_poly.entity_id
_entity_poly.type
_entity_poly.pdbx_seq_one_letter_code
_entity_poly.pdbx_strand_id
1 'polypeptide(L)'
;MVLSSEGINKDLQALRYFADSVGHDPDTKPYVKVYCDKEKYNPADESRVRTVMQIPRKLPTFIYLAGHTETQKGGQLAYAPADCLNPSSPGELKLIPYETIRQWLLSGSHSESLVFVTEVCYCENFLRLPYVLTLEGGEARWEKTEYHGSFEANPKGDVVHFAATSPGEQAMTFPSTGSIFTKAFCYIDPKEKLSLKTISEQLQKNVNKLLSGSQQNPQNPKVYSSRIIEDPNFFAAMGFFL
;
A
#
# COMPACT_ATOMS: atom_id res chain seq x y z
N MET A 1 -2.05 -19.44 2.14
CA MET A 1 -0.73 -19.67 1.52
C MET A 1 0.32 -19.17 2.50
N VAL A 2 1.30 -20.00 2.89
CA VAL A 2 2.36 -19.57 3.81
C VAL A 2 3.39 -18.77 3.01
N LEU A 3 3.65 -17.53 3.41
CA LEU A 3 4.69 -16.70 2.80
C LEU A 3 6.07 -17.33 3.03
N SER A 4 6.85 -17.53 1.97
CA SER A 4 8.21 -18.06 2.13
C SER A 4 9.13 -17.02 2.78
N SER A 5 10.01 -17.46 3.68
CA SER A 5 10.98 -16.56 4.33
C SER A 5 11.94 -15.89 3.35
N GLU A 6 12.29 -16.57 2.25
CA GLU A 6 13.12 -16.03 1.18
C GLU A 6 12.41 -14.89 0.43
N GLY A 7 11.14 -15.09 0.04
CA GLY A 7 10.32 -14.06 -0.59
C GLY A 7 10.18 -12.80 0.28
N ILE A 8 9.87 -12.97 1.57
CA ILE A 8 9.80 -11.85 2.53
C ILE A 8 11.12 -11.08 2.61
N ASN A 9 12.27 -11.75 2.52
CA ASN A 9 13.57 -11.08 2.55
C ASN A 9 13.81 -10.21 1.33
N LYS A 10 13.42 -10.71 0.15
CA LYS A 10 13.54 -9.97 -1.11
C LYS A 10 12.65 -8.74 -1.10
N ASP A 11 11.41 -8.89 -0.65
CA ASP A 11 10.45 -7.78 -0.51
C ASP A 11 11.00 -6.71 0.45
N LEU A 12 11.49 -7.10 1.64
CA LEU A 12 12.08 -6.17 2.61
C LEU A 12 13.31 -5.43 2.08
N GLN A 13 14.18 -6.10 1.32
CA GLN A 13 15.36 -5.46 0.73
C GLN A 13 14.97 -4.44 -0.34
N ALA A 14 14.04 -4.81 -1.23
CA ALA A 14 13.55 -3.93 -2.28
C ALA A 14 12.84 -2.70 -1.70
N LEU A 15 11.99 -2.89 -0.69
CA LEU A 15 11.28 -1.80 -0.01
C LEU A 15 12.23 -0.85 0.73
N ARG A 16 13.29 -1.37 1.35
CA ARG A 16 14.31 -0.52 1.98
C ARG A 16 15.03 0.35 0.96
N TYR A 17 15.48 -0.25 -0.14
CA TYR A 17 16.11 0.49 -1.22
C TYR A 17 15.16 1.54 -1.81
N PHE A 18 13.89 1.20 -2.00
CA PHE A 18 12.86 2.13 -2.44
C PHE A 18 12.71 3.29 -1.44
N ALA A 19 12.51 3.00 -0.15
CA ALA A 19 12.37 4.01 0.91
C ALA A 19 13.57 4.97 0.98
N ASP A 20 14.79 4.44 0.82
CA ASP A 20 16.02 5.23 0.76
C ASP A 20 16.09 6.10 -0.52
N SER A 21 15.38 5.70 -1.58
CA SER A 21 15.34 6.42 -2.86
C SER A 21 14.26 7.51 -2.91
N VAL A 22 13.18 7.39 -2.14
CA VAL A 22 12.11 8.40 -2.10
C VAL A 22 12.40 9.56 -1.15
N GLY A 23 13.39 9.45 -0.27
CA GLY A 23 13.70 10.50 0.68
C GLY A 23 15.07 11.09 0.45
N HIS A 24 15.16 12.35 -0.01
CA HIS A 24 16.31 13.20 0.27
C HIS A 24 16.08 14.71 0.14
N ASP A 25 16.20 15.39 1.29
CA ASP A 25 17.19 16.45 1.48
C ASP A 25 18.54 15.75 1.81
N PRO A 26 19.68 16.10 1.19
CA PRO A 26 20.99 15.51 1.48
C PRO A 26 21.42 15.56 2.96
N ASP A 27 20.87 16.48 3.76
CA ASP A 27 21.26 16.67 5.16
C ASP A 27 20.43 15.84 6.17
N THR A 28 19.35 15.19 5.75
CA THR A 28 18.51 14.35 6.62
C THR A 28 18.15 13.03 5.97
N LYS A 29 18.64 11.92 6.54
CA LYS A 29 18.22 10.57 6.14
C LYS A 29 16.73 10.33 6.46
N PRO A 30 15.98 9.63 5.59
CA PRO A 30 14.60 9.28 5.89
C PRO A 30 14.53 8.43 7.18
N TYR A 31 13.57 8.76 8.05
CA TYR A 31 13.29 7.94 9.21
C TYR A 31 12.48 6.71 8.78
N VAL A 32 13.16 5.58 8.56
CA VAL A 32 12.53 4.31 8.18
C VAL A 32 12.30 3.44 9.40
N LYS A 33 11.05 3.06 9.64
CA LYS A 33 10.66 2.12 10.70
C LYS A 33 10.03 0.86 10.10
N VAL A 34 10.54 -0.30 10.48
CA VAL A 34 10.08 -1.60 9.99
C VAL A 34 9.54 -2.44 11.14
N TYR A 35 8.33 -2.95 10.97
CA TYR A 35 7.74 -3.97 11.84
C TYR A 35 7.45 -5.21 11.00
N CYS A 36 7.97 -6.36 11.42
CA CYS A 36 7.71 -7.64 10.79
C CYS A 36 8.03 -8.78 11.76
N ASP A 37 7.50 -9.96 11.48
CA ASP A 37 7.49 -11.08 12.44
C ASP A 37 8.79 -11.88 12.45
N LYS A 38 9.85 -11.30 11.87
CA LYS A 38 11.19 -11.87 11.89
C LYS A 38 11.90 -11.52 13.19
N GLU A 39 12.69 -12.46 13.73
CA GLU A 39 13.39 -12.34 15.02
C GLU A 39 14.17 -11.04 15.25
N LYS A 40 14.71 -10.42 14.19
CA LYS A 40 15.49 -9.16 14.29
C LYS A 40 14.63 -7.90 14.35
N TYR A 41 13.32 -8.02 14.23
CA TYR A 41 12.37 -6.92 14.16
C TYR A 41 11.32 -7.03 15.25
N ASN A 42 10.69 -5.90 15.51
CA ASN A 42 9.48 -5.91 16.31
C ASN A 42 8.32 -6.45 15.45
N PRO A 43 7.49 -7.37 15.97
CA PRO A 43 6.36 -7.93 15.22
C PRO A 43 5.34 -6.85 14.88
N ALA A 44 4.60 -7.04 13.79
CA ALA A 44 3.53 -6.13 13.38
C ALA A 44 2.22 -6.44 14.11
N ASP A 45 2.25 -6.38 15.45
CA ASP A 45 1.06 -6.56 16.29
C ASP A 45 0.05 -5.40 16.14
N GLU A 46 -1.18 -5.60 16.62
CA GLU A 46 -2.22 -4.57 16.52
C GLU A 46 -1.78 -3.22 17.09
N SER A 47 -1.07 -3.21 18.22
CA SER A 47 -0.66 -1.96 18.87
C SER A 47 0.31 -1.17 18.00
N ARG A 48 1.25 -1.85 17.35
CA ARG A 48 2.25 -1.24 16.46
C ARG A 48 1.62 -0.80 15.14
N VAL A 49 0.73 -1.62 14.56
CA VAL A 49 -0.07 -1.24 13.39
C VAL A 49 -0.85 0.03 13.70
N ARG A 50 -1.63 0.03 14.79
CA ARG A 50 -2.38 1.21 15.26
C ARG A 50 -1.49 2.43 15.41
N THR A 51 -0.34 2.29 16.08
CA THR A 51 0.61 3.39 16.29
C THR A 51 1.07 4.00 14.96
N VAL A 52 1.41 3.18 13.96
CA VAL A 52 1.83 3.66 12.64
C VAL A 52 0.69 4.38 11.92
N MET A 53 -0.52 3.85 11.98
CA MET A 53 -1.66 4.46 11.29
C MET A 53 -2.06 5.81 11.90
N GLN A 54 -2.00 5.94 13.24
CA GLN A 54 -2.46 7.12 13.97
C GLN A 54 -1.41 8.20 14.20
N ILE A 55 -0.11 7.92 14.00
CA ILE A 55 0.94 8.90 14.32
C ILE A 55 0.71 10.20 13.54
N PRO A 56 0.68 11.37 14.20
CA PRO A 56 0.56 12.64 13.50
C PRO A 56 1.69 12.82 12.50
N ARG A 57 1.34 13.18 11.26
CA ARG A 57 2.27 13.30 10.14
C ARG A 57 2.57 14.77 9.92
N LYS A 58 3.83 15.14 10.14
CA LYS A 58 4.38 16.50 9.92
C LYS A 58 5.28 16.59 8.68
N LEU A 59 5.52 15.45 8.03
CA LEU A 59 6.27 15.34 6.78
C LEU A 59 5.50 14.38 5.85
N PRO A 60 5.70 14.47 4.52
CA PRO A 60 5.23 13.47 3.58
C PRO A 60 5.59 12.07 4.04
N THR A 61 4.61 11.18 4.07
CA THR A 61 4.75 9.86 4.69
C THR A 61 4.47 8.77 3.68
N PHE A 62 5.37 7.79 3.60
CA PHE A 62 5.18 6.54 2.88
C PHE A 62 4.86 5.43 3.88
N ILE A 63 3.74 4.74 3.70
CA ILE A 63 3.36 3.57 4.51
C ILE A 63 3.14 2.40 3.57
N TYR A 64 3.83 1.30 3.84
CA TYR A 64 3.63 0.02 3.16
C TYR A 64 3.07 -1.00 4.16
N LEU A 65 1.96 -1.64 3.80
CA LEU A 65 1.29 -2.66 4.60
C LEU A 65 1.16 -3.95 3.79
N ALA A 66 1.75 -5.04 4.30
CA ALA A 66 1.59 -6.38 3.75
C ALA A 66 1.15 -7.37 4.83
N GLY A 67 0.51 -8.46 4.41
CA GLY A 67 0.04 -9.51 5.31
C GLY A 67 -1.20 -10.22 4.81
N HIS A 68 -1.95 -10.79 5.75
CA HIS A 68 -3.14 -11.58 5.47
C HIS A 68 -4.42 -10.79 5.70
N THR A 69 -5.42 -11.14 4.89
CA THR A 69 -6.78 -10.63 4.99
C THR A 69 -7.69 -11.79 5.38
N GLU A 70 -8.55 -11.53 6.35
CA GLU A 70 -9.59 -12.46 6.79
C GLU A 70 -10.97 -11.82 6.65
N THR A 71 -11.99 -12.65 6.47
CA THR A 71 -13.38 -12.18 6.44
C THR A 71 -13.99 -12.37 7.83
N GLN A 72 -14.42 -11.27 8.46
CA GLN A 72 -15.12 -11.30 9.74
C GLN A 72 -16.58 -11.75 9.58
N LYS A 73 -17.23 -12.07 10.71
CA LYS A 73 -18.68 -12.29 10.77
C LYS A 73 -19.40 -11.06 10.18
N GLY A 74 -20.28 -11.29 9.20
CA GLY A 74 -20.97 -10.22 8.47
C GLY A 74 -20.29 -9.77 7.17
N GLY A 75 -19.22 -10.46 6.72
CA GLY A 75 -18.63 -10.26 5.40
C GLY A 75 -17.62 -9.11 5.31
N GLN A 76 -17.27 -8.48 6.43
CA GLN A 76 -16.30 -7.39 6.45
C GLN A 76 -14.87 -7.92 6.36
N LEU A 77 -14.07 -7.33 5.47
CA LEU A 77 -12.64 -7.63 5.34
C LEU A 77 -11.84 -6.98 6.46
N ALA A 78 -10.88 -7.74 6.99
CA ALA A 78 -10.02 -7.30 8.07
C ALA A 78 -8.58 -7.78 7.88
N TYR A 79 -7.63 -6.95 8.31
CA TYR A 79 -6.22 -7.27 8.36
C TYR A 79 -5.90 -8.16 9.56
N ALA A 80 -5.08 -9.18 9.37
CA ALA A 80 -4.58 -10.04 10.43
C ALA A 80 -3.18 -9.56 10.89
N PRO A 81 -3.06 -8.91 12.06
CA PRO A 81 -1.77 -8.55 12.64
C PRO A 81 -1.00 -9.78 13.14
N ALA A 82 0.26 -9.58 13.52
CA ALA A 82 1.14 -10.64 14.01
C ALA A 82 0.59 -11.41 15.23
N ASP A 83 -0.20 -10.72 16.05
CA ASP A 83 -0.84 -11.27 17.25
C ASP A 83 -2.29 -11.72 17.01
N CYS A 84 -2.66 -12.00 15.75
CA CYS A 84 -4.03 -12.41 15.38
C CYS A 84 -4.52 -13.67 16.10
N LEU A 85 -3.60 -14.56 16.49
CA LEU A 85 -3.88 -15.79 17.22
C LEU A 85 -3.96 -15.60 18.74
N ASN A 86 -3.78 -14.37 19.25
CA ASN A 86 -3.88 -14.03 20.68
C ASN A 86 -5.16 -13.20 20.95
N PRO A 87 -6.36 -13.75 20.71
CA PRO A 87 -7.60 -13.01 20.87
C PRO A 87 -7.93 -12.75 22.35
N SER A 88 -8.73 -11.73 22.60
CA SER A 88 -9.31 -11.47 23.93
C SER A 88 -10.42 -12.45 24.29
N SER A 89 -10.96 -13.19 23.32
CA SER A 89 -12.03 -14.18 23.49
C SER A 89 -11.65 -15.52 22.84
N PRO A 90 -11.89 -16.67 23.50
CA PRO A 90 -11.57 -17.98 22.93
C PRO A 90 -12.29 -18.24 21.61
N GLY A 91 -11.56 -18.74 20.60
CA GLY A 91 -12.12 -19.12 19.30
C GLY A 91 -12.32 -17.97 18.31
N GLU A 92 -11.88 -16.76 18.64
CA GLU A 92 -11.90 -15.62 17.72
C GLU A 92 -10.49 -15.28 17.22
N LEU A 93 -10.38 -14.60 16.09
CA LEU A 93 -9.12 -14.02 15.64
C LEU A 93 -9.11 -12.55 16.03
N LYS A 94 -7.97 -12.06 16.49
CA LYS A 94 -7.73 -10.63 16.66
C LYS A 94 -7.45 -10.03 15.29
N LEU A 95 -8.45 -9.35 14.74
CA LEU A 95 -8.44 -8.81 13.38
C LEU A 95 -8.75 -7.32 13.41
N ILE A 96 -8.14 -6.56 12.50
CA ILE A 96 -8.34 -5.11 12.39
C ILE A 96 -9.18 -4.83 11.14
N PRO A 97 -10.45 -4.42 11.26
CA PRO A 97 -11.27 -4.09 10.11
C PRO A 97 -10.60 -3.02 9.23
N TYR A 98 -10.77 -3.13 7.91
CA TYR A 98 -10.22 -2.13 6.98
C TYR A 98 -10.77 -0.74 7.26
N GLU A 99 -12.05 -0.67 7.64
CA GLU A 99 -12.70 0.54 8.15
C GLU A 99 -11.90 1.20 9.27
N THR A 100 -11.46 0.41 10.24
CA THR A 100 -10.71 0.88 11.41
C THR A 100 -9.34 1.41 11.01
N ILE A 101 -8.61 0.71 10.14
CA ILE A 101 -7.33 1.19 9.61
C ILE A 101 -7.52 2.51 8.84
N ARG A 102 -8.59 2.61 8.03
CA ARG A 102 -8.92 3.83 7.29
C ARG A 102 -9.20 4.99 8.24
N GLN A 103 -10.00 4.77 9.29
CA GLN A 103 -10.27 5.79 10.31
C GLN A 103 -8.98 6.22 11.00
N TRP A 104 -8.11 5.29 11.39
CA TRP A 104 -6.82 5.65 11.98
C TRP A 104 -5.93 6.47 11.04
N LEU A 105 -5.93 6.17 9.75
CA LEU A 105 -5.12 6.88 8.75
C LEU A 105 -5.67 8.26 8.39
N LEU A 106 -6.99 8.40 8.27
CA LEU A 106 -7.63 9.61 7.74
C LEU A 106 -8.25 10.50 8.81
N SER A 107 -8.54 9.97 10.00
CA SER A 107 -9.08 10.73 11.13
C SER A 107 -7.93 11.19 12.02
N GLY A 108 -7.48 12.43 11.86
CA GLY A 108 -6.43 13.00 12.70
C GLY A 108 -5.99 14.39 12.24
N SER A 109 -5.10 15.01 13.00
CA SER A 109 -4.46 16.28 12.63
C SER A 109 -3.27 16.03 11.69
N HIS A 110 -3.53 15.46 10.52
CA HIS A 110 -2.51 15.19 9.52
C HIS A 110 -2.41 16.38 8.55
N SER A 111 -1.26 17.04 8.48
CA SER A 111 -1.08 18.19 7.57
C SER A 111 -0.49 17.80 6.22
N GLU A 112 0.30 16.72 6.18
CA GLU A 112 1.11 16.36 5.02
C GLU A 112 0.56 15.18 4.22
N SER A 113 1.06 15.06 3.00
CA SER A 113 0.67 14.03 2.03
C SER A 113 1.03 12.62 2.47
N LEU A 114 0.23 11.65 2.04
CA LEU A 114 0.36 10.23 2.34
C LEU A 114 0.42 9.41 1.04
N VAL A 115 1.46 8.60 0.90
CA VAL A 115 1.51 7.49 -0.06
C VAL A 115 1.32 6.20 0.72
N PHE A 116 0.16 5.58 0.56
CA PHE A 116 -0.18 4.31 1.19
C PHE A 116 -0.10 3.19 0.16
N VAL A 117 0.59 2.11 0.49
CA VAL A 117 0.79 0.96 -0.38
C VAL A 117 0.32 -0.29 0.34
N THR A 118 -0.59 -1.06 -0.26
CA THR A 118 -1.12 -2.29 0.34
C THR A 118 -0.85 -3.50 -0.52
N GLU A 119 -0.13 -4.47 0.03
CA GLU A 119 0.06 -5.82 -0.50
C GLU A 119 -0.67 -6.83 0.40
N VAL A 120 -2.00 -6.79 0.33
CA VAL A 120 -2.89 -7.75 1.00
C VAL A 120 -3.97 -8.17 0.01
N CYS A 121 -4.61 -9.32 0.22
CA CYS A 121 -5.71 -9.75 -0.64
C CYS A 121 -6.91 -8.82 -0.48
N TYR A 122 -7.68 -8.62 -1.56
CA TYR A 122 -8.91 -7.83 -1.55
C TYR A 122 -8.71 -6.42 -1.02
N CYS A 123 -7.63 -5.74 -1.44
CA CYS A 123 -7.23 -4.43 -0.94
C CYS A 123 -7.70 -3.26 -1.81
N GLU A 124 -8.68 -3.47 -2.68
CA GLU A 124 -9.24 -2.43 -3.52
C GLU A 124 -9.79 -1.26 -2.68
N ASN A 125 -9.51 -0.04 -3.15
CA ASN A 125 -9.90 1.25 -2.55
C ASN A 125 -10.03 1.26 -1.02
N PHE A 126 -9.02 0.72 -0.34
CA PHE A 126 -8.97 0.55 1.12
C PHE A 126 -9.36 1.84 1.86
N LEU A 127 -8.96 2.99 1.30
CA LEU A 127 -9.16 4.32 1.86
C LEU A 127 -10.42 5.04 1.35
N ARG A 128 -11.27 4.38 0.55
CA ARG A 128 -12.49 4.97 -0.05
C ARG A 128 -12.23 6.30 -0.75
N LEU A 129 -11.11 6.39 -1.47
CA LEU A 129 -10.70 7.59 -2.15
C LEU A 129 -11.60 7.88 -3.37
N PRO A 130 -11.81 9.16 -3.70
CA PRO A 130 -12.80 9.63 -4.68
C PRO A 130 -12.39 9.41 -6.15
N TYR A 131 -11.11 9.18 -6.43
CA TYR A 131 -10.61 8.96 -7.79
C TYR A 131 -9.77 7.67 -7.89
N VAL A 132 -9.78 7.07 -9.08
CA VAL A 132 -8.98 5.90 -9.43
C VAL A 132 -8.35 6.09 -10.81
N LEU A 133 -7.12 5.61 -11.01
CA LEU A 133 -6.54 5.43 -12.33
C LEU A 133 -6.95 4.07 -12.90
N THR A 134 -7.65 4.10 -14.02
CA THR A 134 -7.98 2.94 -14.84
C THR A 134 -7.06 2.90 -16.05
N LEU A 135 -6.73 1.70 -16.53
CA LEU A 135 -5.94 1.50 -17.73
C LEU A 135 -6.87 1.07 -18.86
N GLU A 136 -7.07 1.95 -19.84
CA GLU A 136 -7.83 1.68 -21.04
C GLU A 136 -6.90 1.71 -22.25
N GLY A 137 -6.79 0.61 -22.99
CA GLY A 137 -5.90 0.55 -24.16
C GLY A 137 -4.41 0.75 -23.84
N GLY A 138 -4.01 0.60 -22.58
CA GLY A 138 -2.63 0.82 -22.12
C GLY A 138 -2.34 2.24 -21.62
N GLU A 139 -3.31 3.15 -21.66
CA GLU A 139 -3.19 4.52 -21.14
C GLU A 139 -3.94 4.67 -19.81
N ALA A 140 -3.33 5.38 -18.85
CA ALA A 140 -3.95 5.65 -17.57
C ALA A 140 -4.90 6.87 -17.61
N ARG A 141 -6.14 6.67 -17.17
CA ARG A 141 -7.19 7.69 -17.12
C ARG A 141 -7.78 7.80 -15.72
N TRP A 142 -8.10 9.02 -15.31
CA TRP A 142 -8.78 9.26 -14.04
C TRP A 142 -10.27 9.02 -14.18
N GLU A 143 -10.80 8.22 -13.27
CA GLU A 143 -12.24 7.98 -13.11
C GLU A 143 -12.67 8.33 -11.69
N LYS A 144 -13.95 8.68 -11.55
CA LYS A 144 -14.58 8.89 -10.24
C LYS A 144 -14.97 7.55 -9.65
N THR A 145 -14.67 7.34 -8.37
CA THR A 145 -15.19 6.20 -7.62
C THR A 145 -16.59 6.50 -7.09
N GLU A 146 -17.25 5.48 -6.53
CA GLU A 146 -18.52 5.64 -5.80
C GLU A 146 -18.43 6.60 -4.60
N TYR A 147 -17.22 6.90 -4.12
CA TYR A 147 -16.96 7.77 -2.96
C TYR A 147 -16.73 9.24 -3.34
N HIS A 148 -16.73 9.60 -4.63
CA HIS A 148 -16.44 10.97 -5.07
C HIS A 148 -17.30 12.05 -4.39
N GLY A 149 -18.56 11.75 -4.09
CA GLY A 149 -19.49 12.70 -3.46
C GLY A 149 -19.53 12.66 -1.93
N SER A 150 -18.89 11.66 -1.31
CA SER A 150 -18.99 11.38 0.14
C SER A 150 -17.64 11.28 0.83
N PHE A 151 -16.54 11.49 0.10
CA PHE A 151 -15.20 11.45 0.66
C PHE A 151 -14.94 12.71 1.49
N GLU A 152 -14.98 12.52 2.81
CA GLU A 152 -14.55 13.51 3.79
C GLU A 152 -13.11 13.19 4.22
N ALA A 153 -12.13 13.81 3.57
CA ALA A 153 -10.74 13.74 4.04
C ALA A 153 -10.48 14.76 5.13
N ASN A 154 -9.77 14.34 6.18
CA ASN A 154 -9.08 15.21 7.11
C ASN A 154 -7.60 14.83 7.22
N PRO A 155 -6.89 14.79 6.08
CA PRO A 155 -5.67 15.58 5.99
C PRO A 155 -5.82 16.80 5.07
N LYS A 156 -5.04 17.85 5.33
CA LYS A 156 -4.86 18.95 4.35
C LYS A 156 -4.04 18.54 3.13
N GLY A 157 -3.20 17.51 3.27
CA GLY A 157 -2.34 16.99 2.21
C GLY A 157 -3.01 15.93 1.34
N ASP A 158 -2.36 15.60 0.23
CA ASP A 158 -2.86 14.61 -0.74
C ASP A 158 -2.70 13.18 -0.24
N VAL A 159 -3.66 12.32 -0.54
CA VAL A 159 -3.61 10.90 -0.18
C VAL A 159 -3.66 10.07 -1.46
N VAL A 160 -2.64 9.25 -1.67
CA VAL A 160 -2.58 8.29 -2.79
C VAL A 160 -2.45 6.89 -2.22
N HIS A 161 -3.24 5.96 -2.75
CA HIS A 161 -3.26 4.56 -2.35
C HIS A 161 -2.93 3.67 -3.54
N PHE A 162 -1.80 2.98 -3.48
CA PHE A 162 -1.45 1.91 -4.40
C PHE A 162 -1.94 0.58 -3.82
N ALA A 163 -2.98 0.02 -4.43
CA ALA A 163 -3.54 -1.28 -4.08
C ALA A 163 -2.95 -2.37 -4.98
N ALA A 164 -2.49 -3.46 -4.37
CA ALA A 164 -1.99 -4.62 -5.09
C ALA A 164 -3.04 -5.33 -5.95
N THR A 165 -4.33 -5.16 -5.66
CA THR A 165 -5.42 -5.94 -6.25
C THR A 165 -6.56 -5.07 -6.75
N SER A 166 -7.26 -5.54 -7.79
CA SER A 166 -8.58 -5.04 -8.18
C SER A 166 -9.69 -5.73 -7.37
N PRO A 167 -10.96 -5.25 -7.44
CA PRO A 167 -12.06 -5.86 -6.71
C PRO A 167 -12.16 -7.37 -6.94
N GLY A 168 -12.20 -8.12 -5.84
CA GLY A 168 -12.31 -9.58 -5.86
C GLY A 168 -11.02 -10.35 -6.17
N GLU A 169 -9.89 -9.68 -6.36
CA GLU A 169 -8.61 -10.34 -6.64
C GLU A 169 -7.77 -10.61 -5.37
N GLN A 170 -6.89 -11.59 -5.47
CA GLN A 170 -5.93 -11.95 -4.43
C GLN A 170 -4.53 -11.45 -4.81
N ALA A 171 -3.79 -10.98 -3.81
CA ALA A 171 -2.39 -10.63 -3.96
C ALA A 171 -1.56 -11.92 -4.10
N MET A 172 -0.67 -11.97 -5.10
CA MET A 172 0.12 -13.15 -5.39
C MET A 172 1.55 -13.06 -4.87
N THR A 173 2.05 -14.20 -4.38
CA THR A 173 3.44 -14.38 -4.00
C THR A 173 3.97 -15.70 -4.53
N PHE A 174 5.25 -15.74 -4.87
CA PHE A 174 5.95 -16.98 -5.23
C PHE A 174 7.20 -17.16 -4.38
N PRO A 175 7.58 -18.39 -3.98
CA PRO A 175 8.74 -18.61 -3.12
C PRO A 175 10.05 -17.97 -3.62
N SER A 176 10.32 -18.08 -4.93
CA SER A 176 11.54 -17.56 -5.55
C SER A 176 11.49 -16.05 -5.86
N THR A 177 10.30 -15.46 -5.94
CA THR A 177 10.11 -14.08 -6.39
C THR A 177 9.81 -13.11 -5.26
N GLY A 178 9.11 -13.55 -4.21
CA GLY A 178 8.43 -12.66 -3.27
C GLY A 178 7.04 -12.26 -3.76
N SER A 179 6.52 -11.17 -3.20
CA SER A 179 5.21 -10.63 -3.56
C SER A 179 5.28 -9.94 -4.92
N ILE A 180 4.37 -10.28 -5.83
CA ILE A 180 4.43 -9.84 -7.24
C ILE A 180 4.31 -8.33 -7.36
N PHE A 181 3.32 -7.74 -6.69
CA PHE A 181 3.09 -6.32 -6.77
C PHE A 181 4.22 -5.52 -6.12
N THR A 182 4.72 -5.95 -4.96
CA THR A 182 5.82 -5.31 -4.25
C THR A 182 7.06 -5.25 -5.11
N LYS A 183 7.39 -6.36 -5.79
CA LYS A 183 8.50 -6.41 -6.73
C LYS A 183 8.26 -5.50 -7.94
N ALA A 184 7.05 -5.52 -8.51
CA ALA A 184 6.69 -4.65 -9.63
C ALA A 184 6.76 -3.15 -9.28
N PHE A 185 6.31 -2.79 -8.08
CA PHE A 185 6.32 -1.44 -7.54
C PHE A 185 7.75 -0.95 -7.27
N CYS A 186 8.58 -1.79 -6.64
CA CYS A 186 9.97 -1.42 -6.34
C CYS A 186 10.88 -1.36 -7.59
N TYR A 187 10.42 -1.80 -8.76
CA TYR A 187 11.13 -1.58 -10.04
C TYR A 187 10.92 -0.19 -10.62
N ILE A 188 10.01 0.61 -10.07
CA ILE A 188 9.78 1.98 -10.49
C ILE A 188 10.72 2.86 -9.65
N ASP A 189 11.75 3.43 -10.28
CA ASP A 189 12.69 4.30 -9.58
C ASP A 189 12.09 5.70 -9.39
N PRO A 190 11.89 6.18 -8.15
CA PRO A 190 11.40 7.53 -7.90
C PRO A 190 12.21 8.62 -8.62
N LYS A 191 13.52 8.40 -8.83
CA LYS A 191 14.43 9.36 -9.47
C LYS A 191 14.18 9.55 -10.96
N GLU A 192 13.39 8.70 -11.59
CA GLU A 192 12.94 8.89 -12.97
C GLU A 192 11.94 10.05 -13.12
N LYS A 193 11.44 10.60 -12.01
CA LYS A 193 10.54 11.79 -11.98
C LYS A 193 9.33 11.58 -12.88
N LEU A 194 8.65 10.46 -12.67
CA LEU A 194 7.51 10.03 -13.47
C LEU A 194 6.20 10.60 -12.94
N SER A 195 5.23 10.78 -13.84
CA SER A 195 3.85 11.12 -13.50
C SER A 195 3.14 9.92 -12.86
N LEU A 196 2.08 10.17 -12.09
CA LEU A 196 1.32 9.09 -11.46
C LEU A 196 0.66 8.15 -12.49
N LYS A 197 0.27 8.69 -13.65
CA LYS A 197 -0.25 7.92 -14.80
C LYS A 197 0.81 6.96 -15.34
N THR A 198 2.01 7.48 -15.61
CA THR A 198 3.15 6.67 -16.10
C THR A 198 3.55 5.60 -15.09
N ILE A 199 3.56 5.92 -13.79
CA ILE A 199 3.79 4.95 -12.72
C ILE A 199 2.74 3.83 -12.77
N SER A 200 1.45 4.18 -12.91
CA SER A 200 0.36 3.18 -13.00
C SER A 200 0.51 2.25 -14.21
N GLU A 201 0.87 2.79 -15.37
CA GLU A 201 1.11 2.01 -16.60
C GLU A 201 2.30 1.06 -16.45
N GLN A 202 3.43 1.58 -15.95
CA GLN A 202 4.63 0.78 -15.68
C GLN A 202 4.36 -0.32 -14.65
N LEU A 203 3.60 0.00 -13.60
CA LEU A 203 3.24 -0.95 -12.55
C LEU A 203 2.46 -2.14 -13.11
N GLN A 204 1.41 -1.89 -13.90
CA GLN A 204 0.65 -2.96 -14.54
C GLN A 204 1.53 -3.76 -15.51
N LYS A 205 2.37 -3.09 -16.31
CA LYS A 205 3.30 -3.76 -17.23
C LYS A 205 4.27 -4.68 -16.48
N ASN A 206 4.81 -4.22 -15.35
CA ASN A 206 5.73 -4.97 -14.52
C ASN A 206 5.05 -6.19 -13.89
N VAL A 207 3.83 -6.04 -13.37
CA VAL A 207 3.02 -7.16 -12.86
C VAL A 207 2.75 -8.18 -13.96
N ASN A 208 2.27 -7.75 -15.13
CA ASN A 208 2.01 -8.63 -16.27
C ASN A 208 3.26 -9.40 -16.70
N LYS A 209 4.42 -8.74 -16.71
CA LYS A 209 5.70 -9.39 -17.02
C LYS A 209 6.10 -10.43 -15.97
N LEU A 210 5.95 -10.11 -14.69
CA LEU A 210 6.27 -11.06 -13.60
C LEU A 210 5.34 -12.27 -13.57
N LEU A 211 4.11 -12.11 -14.06
CA LEU A 211 3.13 -13.19 -14.18
C LEU A 211 3.18 -13.92 -15.53
N SER A 212 3.95 -13.41 -16.50
CA SER A 212 4.06 -14.00 -17.83
C SER A 212 4.59 -15.44 -17.71
N GLY A 213 3.80 -16.40 -18.22
CA GLY A 213 4.10 -17.83 -18.11
C GLY A 213 3.51 -18.53 -16.87
N SER A 214 2.82 -17.83 -15.97
CA SER A 214 2.00 -18.46 -14.93
C SER A 214 0.58 -18.71 -15.45
N GLN A 215 -0.01 -19.87 -15.13
CA GLN A 215 -1.45 -20.13 -15.35
C GLN A 215 -2.33 -19.59 -14.20
N GLN A 216 -1.77 -18.70 -13.35
CA GLN A 216 -2.47 -18.22 -12.17
C GLN A 216 -3.41 -17.05 -12.50
N ASN A 217 -4.32 -16.77 -11.56
CA ASN A 217 -5.27 -15.67 -11.66
C ASN A 217 -4.55 -14.35 -11.95
N PRO A 218 -5.14 -13.43 -12.73
CA PRO A 218 -4.56 -12.12 -12.94
C PRO A 218 -4.51 -11.34 -11.62
N GLN A 219 -3.52 -10.45 -11.51
CA GLN A 219 -3.45 -9.43 -10.47
C GLN A 219 -3.35 -8.08 -11.17
N ASN A 220 -4.34 -7.21 -10.93
CA ASN A 220 -4.47 -5.92 -11.57
C ASN A 220 -4.37 -4.83 -10.50
N PRO A 221 -3.18 -4.25 -10.27
CA PRO A 221 -3.04 -3.18 -9.29
C PRO A 221 -3.86 -1.95 -9.66
N LYS A 222 -4.26 -1.20 -8.63
CA LYS A 222 -5.03 0.03 -8.78
C LYS A 222 -4.37 1.16 -8.01
N VAL A 223 -4.45 2.37 -8.57
CA VAL A 223 -4.00 3.59 -7.92
C VAL A 223 -5.21 4.46 -7.65
N TYR A 224 -5.47 4.74 -6.38
CA TYR A 224 -6.54 5.59 -5.93
C TYR A 224 -5.99 6.90 -5.36
N SER A 225 -6.74 8.00 -5.45
CA SER A 225 -6.27 9.31 -5.01
C SER A 225 -7.39 10.19 -4.44
N SER A 226 -7.04 11.03 -3.46
CA SER A 226 -7.92 12.07 -2.89
C SER A 226 -8.32 13.14 -3.90
N ARG A 227 -7.50 13.36 -4.94
CA ARG A 227 -7.77 14.26 -6.05
C ARG A 227 -7.12 13.78 -7.34
N ILE A 228 -7.49 14.38 -8.46
CA ILE A 228 -6.73 14.25 -9.71
C ILE A 228 -5.34 14.90 -9.53
N ILE A 229 -4.30 14.14 -9.85
CA ILE A 229 -2.90 14.57 -9.84
C ILE A 229 -2.35 14.39 -11.25
N GLU A 230 -1.96 15.50 -11.89
CA GLU A 230 -1.41 15.55 -13.26
C GLU A 230 0.05 16.00 -13.28
N ASP A 231 0.70 16.07 -12.12
CA ASP A 231 2.08 16.51 -12.02
C ASP A 231 3.03 15.52 -12.75
N PRO A 232 3.97 16.02 -13.57
CA PRO A 232 4.93 15.16 -14.27
C PRO A 232 5.89 14.45 -13.31
N ASN A 233 6.06 14.93 -12.07
CA ASN A 233 6.90 14.32 -11.05
C ASN A 233 6.08 14.05 -9.78
N PHE A 234 5.43 12.88 -9.75
CA PHE A 234 4.50 12.49 -8.69
C PHE A 234 5.08 12.60 -7.28
N PHE A 235 6.26 12.05 -7.03
CA PHE A 235 6.84 12.03 -5.69
C PHE A 235 7.18 13.44 -5.19
N ALA A 236 7.70 14.31 -6.07
CA ALA A 236 7.92 15.72 -5.72
C ALA A 236 6.60 16.46 -5.44
N ALA A 237 5.54 16.19 -6.21
CA ALA A 237 4.21 16.75 -5.97
C ALA A 237 3.62 16.32 -4.61
N MET A 238 3.99 15.12 -4.15
CA MET A 238 3.64 14.62 -2.82
C MET A 238 4.56 15.17 -1.72
N GLY A 239 5.54 16.01 -2.04
CA GLY A 239 6.49 16.62 -1.11
C GLY A 239 7.72 15.78 -0.79
N PHE A 240 7.90 14.64 -1.46
CA PHE A 240 9.13 13.86 -1.35
C PHE A 240 10.23 14.54 -2.19
N PHE A 241 11.33 14.91 -1.53
CA PHE A 241 12.49 15.50 -2.22
C PHE A 241 13.36 14.35 -2.78
N LEU A 242 13.71 14.42 -4.06
CA LEU A 242 14.42 13.38 -4.83
C LEU A 242 15.67 13.94 -5.51
#